data_AF-A0A534IUH4-F1
#
_entry.id   AF-A0A534IUH4-F1
#
_cell.length_a   1.000
_cell.length_b   1.000
_cell.length_c   1.000
_cell.angle_alpha   90.00
_cell.angle_beta   90.00
_cell.angle_gamma   90.00
#
_symmetry.space_group_name_H-M   'P 1'
#
loop_
_entity.id
_entity.type
_entity.pdbx_description
1 polymer ?
#
loop_
_entity_poly.entity_id
_entity_poly.type
_entity_poly.pdbx_seq_one_letter_code
_entity_poly.pdbx_strand_id
1 'polypeptide(L)'
;MSEAIVPSFYKVNLQVGATVGDAVAMPTMGGSFVTLTIGRRQYEINWTDIGGERTLNAGDNFRITGNNVALPAAMVFTFYLLWADGSSIQSSSWSTP
;
A
#
# COMPACT_ATOMS: atom_id res chain seq x y z
N MET A 1 8.30 18.88 11.74
CA MET A 1 8.76 17.55 12.19
C MET A 1 7.57 16.62 12.04
N SER A 2 7.56 15.72 11.05
CA SER A 2 6.54 14.66 10.99
C SER A 2 7.02 13.53 11.90
N GLU A 3 6.26 13.17 12.93
CA GLU A 3 6.59 12.02 13.76
C GLU A 3 6.47 10.73 12.94
N ALA A 4 7.53 9.94 12.93
CA ALA A 4 7.52 8.62 12.32
C ALA A 4 6.85 7.65 13.33
N ILE A 5 5.77 7.00 12.91
CA ILE A 5 4.99 6.09 13.77
C ILE A 5 5.25 4.65 13.33
N VAL A 6 5.19 3.72 14.28
CA VAL A 6 5.38 2.30 13.99
C VAL A 6 4.28 1.79 13.03
N PRO A 7 4.62 0.89 12.07
CA PRO A 7 3.70 0.46 11.01
C PRO A 7 2.34 -0.08 11.49
N SER A 8 2.26 -0.62 12.71
CA SER A 8 1.01 -1.18 13.26
C SER A 8 -0.10 -0.15 13.49
N PHE A 9 0.21 1.16 13.45
CA PHE A 9 -0.79 2.23 13.48
C PHE A 9 -1.37 2.57 12.12
N TYR A 10 -0.96 1.85 11.07
CA TYR A 10 -1.39 2.11 9.71
C TYR A 10 -2.09 0.91 9.09
N LYS A 11 -2.98 1.23 8.15
CA LYS A 11 -3.51 0.31 7.17
C LYS A 11 -3.17 0.80 5.78
N VAL A 12 -3.13 -0.12 4.84
CA VAL A 12 -3.00 0.17 3.41
C VAL A 12 -4.20 -0.38 2.66
N ASN A 13 -4.59 0.30 1.60
CA ASN A 13 -5.63 -0.18 0.69
C ASN A 13 -5.26 0.15 -0.75
N LEU A 14 -5.93 -0.51 -1.68
CA LEU A 14 -5.77 -0.31 -3.11
C LEU A 14 -7.14 -0.26 -3.77
N GLN A 15 -7.33 0.70 -4.66
CA GLN A 15 -8.41 0.72 -5.64
C GLN A 15 -7.84 0.37 -7.02
N VAL A 16 -8.58 -0.46 -7.75
CA VAL A 16 -8.26 -0.86 -9.13
C VAL A 16 -9.46 -0.54 -10.02
N GLY A 17 -9.28 0.41 -10.93
CA GLY A 17 -10.39 0.98 -11.69
C GLY A 17 -11.42 1.60 -10.75
N ALA A 18 -12.65 1.07 -10.76
CA ALA A 18 -13.72 1.50 -9.86
C ALA A 18 -13.88 0.62 -8.60
N THR A 19 -13.08 -0.44 -8.44
CA THR A 19 -13.22 -1.38 -7.33
C THR A 19 -12.23 -1.04 -6.23
N VAL A 20 -12.74 -0.63 -5.07
CA VAL A 20 -11.94 -0.41 -3.86
C VAL A 20 -11.81 -1.74 -3.11
N GLY A 21 -10.60 -2.09 -2.71
CA GLY A 21 -10.35 -3.26 -1.86
C GLY A 21 -10.72 -3.01 -0.40
N ASP A 22 -10.45 -4.01 0.44
CA ASP A 22 -10.53 -3.87 1.89
C ASP A 22 -9.18 -3.43 2.46
N ALA A 23 -9.23 -2.48 3.40
CA ALA A 23 -8.03 -2.03 4.09
C ALA A 23 -7.41 -3.16 4.92
N VAL A 24 -6.13 -3.42 4.70
CA VAL A 24 -5.34 -4.42 5.44
C VAL A 24 -4.30 -3.74 6.32
N ALA A 25 -3.89 -4.42 7.39
CA ALA A 25 -2.79 -3.94 8.23
C ALA A 25 -1.53 -3.72 7.37
N MET A 26 -0.79 -2.65 7.64
CA MET A 26 0.48 -2.39 6.95
C MET A 26 1.53 -3.48 7.29
N PRO A 27 2.44 -3.85 6.37
CA PRO A 27 3.58 -4.69 6.71
C PRO A 27 4.40 -4.08 7.84
N THR A 28 4.70 -4.84 8.89
CA THR A 28 5.43 -4.33 10.08
C THR A 28 6.94 -4.47 9.99
N MET A 29 7.45 -5.07 8.91
CA MET A 29 8.86 -5.26 8.66
C MET A 29 9.21 -4.68 7.29
N GLY A 30 10.21 -3.82 7.24
CA GLY A 30 10.71 -3.26 5.98
C GLY A 30 11.13 -4.37 5.01
N GLY A 31 10.80 -4.21 3.74
CA GLY A 31 11.00 -5.23 2.69
C GLY A 31 9.97 -6.36 2.69
N SER A 32 8.98 -6.32 3.61
CA SER A 32 7.84 -7.24 3.60
C SER A 32 6.66 -6.68 2.81
N PHE A 33 5.67 -7.52 2.55
CA PHE A 33 4.47 -7.19 1.82
C PHE A 33 3.22 -7.73 2.48
N VAL A 34 2.10 -7.13 2.12
CA VAL A 34 0.76 -7.62 2.46
C VAL A 34 -0.02 -7.88 1.19
N THR A 35 -0.84 -8.91 1.20
CA THR A 35 -1.67 -9.30 0.06
C THR A 35 -3.08 -8.77 0.20
N LEU A 36 -3.63 -8.20 -0.87
CA LEU A 36 -5.03 -7.81 -0.99
C LEU A 36 -5.68 -8.60 -2.12
N THR A 37 -6.92 -9.03 -1.92
CA THR A 37 -7.74 -9.61 -2.99
C THR A 37 -8.77 -8.59 -3.43
N ILE A 38 -8.74 -8.19 -4.70
CA ILE A 38 -9.69 -7.24 -5.29
C ILE A 38 -10.36 -7.91 -6.48
N GLY A 39 -11.66 -8.16 -6.35
CA GLY A 39 -12.39 -9.04 -7.26
C GLY A 39 -11.80 -10.45 -7.22
N ARG A 40 -11.22 -10.91 -8.33
CA ARG A 40 -10.58 -12.24 -8.47
C ARG A 40 -9.06 -12.21 -8.53
N ARG A 41 -8.45 -11.03 -8.36
CA ARG A 41 -6.99 -10.83 -8.48
C ARG A 41 -6.39 -10.54 -7.12
N GLN A 42 -5.17 -11.02 -6.94
CA GLN A 42 -4.34 -10.70 -5.78
C GLN A 42 -3.31 -9.64 -6.15
N TYR A 43 -3.06 -8.75 -5.21
CA TYR A 43 -2.08 -7.68 -5.29
C TYR A 43 -1.22 -7.71 -4.04
N GLU A 44 0.04 -7.30 -4.14
CA GLU A 44 0.92 -7.16 -2.99
C GLU A 44 1.34 -5.70 -2.86
N ILE A 45 1.28 -5.18 -1.65
CA ILE A 45 1.82 -3.87 -1.30
C ILE A 45 3.07 -4.11 -0.47
N ASN A 46 4.22 -3.75 -1.05
CA ASN A 46 5.53 -3.87 -0.43
C ASN A 46 5.90 -2.52 0.17
N TRP A 47 6.33 -2.49 1.42
CA TRP A 47 6.91 -1.30 2.05
C TRP A 47 8.41 -1.47 2.18
N THR A 48 9.18 -0.49 1.70
CA THR A 48 10.61 -0.43 1.90
C THR A 48 10.93 0.67 2.91
N ASP A 49 11.50 0.26 4.03
CA ASP A 49 12.09 1.15 5.04
C ASP A 49 13.49 1.55 4.55
N ILE A 50 13.62 2.76 3.99
CA ILE A 50 14.87 3.19 3.33
C ILE A 50 15.94 3.57 4.37
N GLY A 51 15.53 4.17 5.48
CA GLY A 51 16.45 4.62 6.54
C GLY A 51 16.69 3.58 7.65
N GLY A 52 15.87 2.54 7.73
CA GLY A 52 16.01 1.45 8.70
C GLY A 52 15.46 1.78 10.09
N GLU A 53 14.71 2.88 10.21
CA GLU A 53 14.14 3.36 11.48
C GLU A 53 12.99 2.47 11.99
N ARG A 54 12.48 1.55 11.15
CA ARG A 54 11.32 0.68 11.41
C ARG A 54 10.05 1.46 11.69
N THR A 55 9.95 2.65 11.14
CA THR A 55 8.81 3.57 11.27
C THR A 55 8.50 4.18 9.92
N LEU A 56 7.21 4.30 9.61
CA LEU A 56 6.81 4.91 8.35
C LEU A 56 7.12 6.40 8.34
N ASN A 57 7.85 6.85 7.34
CA ASN A 57 8.19 8.27 7.16
C ASN A 57 8.18 8.66 5.67
N ALA A 58 8.31 9.97 5.40
CA ALA A 58 8.22 10.51 4.05
C ALA A 58 9.35 10.06 3.10
N GLY A 59 10.43 9.48 3.62
CA GLY A 59 11.50 8.90 2.83
C GLY A 59 11.24 7.47 2.35
N ASP A 60 10.22 6.79 2.88
CA ASP A 60 9.93 5.40 2.52
C ASP A 60 9.18 5.29 1.19
N ASN A 61 9.20 4.08 0.60
CA ASN A 61 8.46 3.80 -0.62
C ASN A 61 7.48 2.64 -0.46
N PHE A 62 6.38 2.74 -1.20
CA PHE A 62 5.46 1.62 -1.44
C PHE A 62 5.58 1.15 -2.88
N ARG A 63 5.59 -0.17 -3.08
CA ARG A 63 5.55 -0.80 -4.41
C ARG A 63 4.41 -1.78 -4.51
N ILE A 64 3.60 -1.63 -5.56
CA ILE A 64 2.46 -2.50 -5.83
C ILE A 64 2.82 -3.51 -6.92
N THR A 65 2.57 -4.79 -6.66
CA THR A 65 2.78 -5.92 -7.60
C THR A 65 1.52 -6.77 -7.71
N GLY A 66 1.40 -7.57 -8.78
CA GLY A 66 0.23 -8.42 -9.04
C GLY A 66 0.38 -9.86 -8.54
N ASN A 67 1.11 -10.10 -7.43
CA ASN A 67 1.43 -11.44 -6.90
C ASN A 67 1.89 -12.42 -7.99
N ASN A 68 3.10 -12.20 -8.51
CA ASN A 68 3.69 -13.01 -9.59
C ASN A 68 2.94 -12.97 -10.94
N VAL A 69 1.89 -12.14 -11.07
CA VAL A 69 1.20 -11.85 -12.34
C VAL A 69 1.39 -10.38 -12.71
N ALA A 70 1.44 -10.08 -14.00
CA ALA A 70 1.47 -8.71 -14.48
C ALA A 70 0.23 -7.93 -14.01
N LEU A 71 0.44 -6.67 -13.65
CA LEU A 71 -0.66 -5.75 -13.39
C LEU A 71 -1.50 -5.60 -14.67
N PRO A 72 -2.84 -5.51 -14.56
CA PRO A 72 -3.70 -5.17 -15.70
C PRO A 72 -3.18 -3.95 -16.46
N ALA A 73 -3.09 -4.03 -17.79
CA ALA A 73 -2.72 -2.92 -18.66
C ALA A 73 -3.86 -1.89 -18.77
N ALA A 74 -3.51 -0.64 -19.13
CA ALA A 74 -4.45 0.47 -19.26
C ALA A 74 -5.41 0.62 -18.06
N MET A 75 -4.92 0.38 -16.84
CA MET A 75 -5.71 0.37 -15.62
C MET A 75 -5.25 1.49 -14.67
N VAL A 76 -6.21 2.19 -14.08
CA VAL A 76 -5.97 3.18 -13.03
C VAL A 76 -5.91 2.47 -11.68
N PHE A 77 -4.90 2.80 -10.89
CA PHE A 77 -4.74 2.38 -9.52
C PHE A 77 -4.75 3.59 -8.60
N THR A 78 -5.32 3.43 -7.41
CA THR A 78 -5.16 4.39 -6.31
C THR A 78 -4.75 3.65 -5.05
N PHE A 79 -3.55 3.96 -4.55
CA PHE A 79 -3.07 3.51 -3.25
C PHE A 79 -3.59 4.44 -2.17
N TYR A 80 -3.96 3.87 -1.02
CA TYR A 80 -4.36 4.61 0.17
C TYR A 80 -3.48 4.20 1.36
N LEU A 81 -2.92 5.20 2.02
CA LEU A 81 -2.38 5.09 3.37
C LEU A 81 -3.44 5.59 4.35
N LEU A 82 -3.75 4.75 5.33
CA LEU A 82 -4.83 4.96 6.29
C LEU A 82 -4.28 4.83 7.72
N TRP A 83 -4.93 5.48 8.67
CA TRP A 83 -4.77 5.16 10.08
C TRP A 83 -5.36 3.77 10.39
N ALA A 84 -4.98 3.18 11.51
CA ALA A 84 -5.48 1.86 11.95
C ALA A 84 -7.02 1.82 12.10
N ASP A 85 -7.64 2.97 12.40
CA ASP A 85 -9.10 3.14 12.47
C ASP A 85 -9.77 3.20 11.08
N GLY A 86 -8.99 3.24 9.99
CA GLY A 86 -9.46 3.27 8.61
C GLY A 86 -9.62 4.68 8.02
N SER A 87 -9.38 5.74 8.80
CA SER A 87 -9.41 7.10 8.29
C SER A 87 -8.23 7.39 7.34
N SER A 88 -8.48 8.19 6.30
CA SER A 88 -7.49 8.45 5.25
C SER A 88 -6.40 9.41 5.71
N ILE A 89 -5.15 9.09 5.38
CA ILE A 89 -3.98 9.95 5.58
C ILE A 89 -3.56 10.54 4.24
N GLN A 90 -3.28 9.67 3.27
CA GLN A 90 -2.77 10.05 1.96
C GLN A 90 -3.17 9.04 0.90
N SER A 91 -3.27 9.50 -0.34
CA SER A 91 -3.48 8.64 -1.51
C SER A 91 -2.57 9.03 -2.66
N SER A 92 -2.26 8.07 -3.52
CA SER A 92 -1.52 8.30 -4.77
C SER A 92 -2.13 7.47 -5.89
N SER A 93 -2.29 8.08 -7.07
CA SER A 93 -2.90 7.45 -8.23
C SER A 93 -1.93 7.39 -9.40
N TRP A 94 -1.96 6.27 -10.12
CA TRP A 94 -1.19 6.08 -11.36
C TRP A 94 -1.94 5.18 -12.33
N SER A 95 -1.53 5.20 -13.59
CA SER A 95 -2.02 4.28 -14.61
C SER A 95 -0.89 3.38 -15.09
N THR A 96 -1.19 2.11 -15.30
CA THR A 96 -0.29 1.24 -16.07
C THR A 96 -0.36 1.63 -17.56
N PRO A 97 0.72 1.41 -18.33
CA PRO A 97 0.72 1.56 -19.77
C PRO A 97 -0.39 0.75 -20.47
#